data_AF-A0A0H4AFF7-F1
#
_entry.id   AF-A0A0H4AFF7-F1
#
_cell.length_a   1.000
_cell.length_b   1.000
_cell.length_c   1.000
_cell.angle_alpha   90.00
_cell.angle_beta   90.00
_cell.angle_gamma   90.00
#
_symmetry.space_group_name_H-M   'P 1'
#
loop_
_entity.id
_entity.type
_entity.pdbx_description
1 polymer ?
#
loop_
_entity_poly.entity_id
_entity_poly.type
_entity_poly.pdbx_seq_one_letter_code
_entity_poly.pdbx_strand_id
1 'polypeptide(L)'
;LDCVHCYSNDGTDCSGEVITCTDDMTHCRTITSEIMQDGDASHQVFKFCGAAEEHNWIHREELSTTVFQLENQICNTDNCNQGPGQLTPRDNTPNGVKCKQCYVEHSEVCDTEETTECTGDMNKCLFMSGLVCNDGTDYYVCAQRVCTNLASPEQHPFYFEVTAGNIQNIEITEGISDA
;
A
#
# COMPACT_ATOMS: atom_id res chain seq x y z
N LEU A 1 -15.27 -11.28 19.89
CA LEU A 1 -13.88 -10.94 19.63
C LEU A 1 -13.71 -9.49 19.99
N ASP A 2 -12.81 -9.17 20.92
CA ASP A 2 -12.50 -7.80 21.32
C ASP A 2 -11.17 -7.37 20.68
N CYS A 3 -11.13 -6.19 20.06
CA CYS A 3 -9.94 -5.70 19.36
C CYS A 3 -9.61 -4.27 19.76
N VAL A 4 -8.32 -3.93 19.77
CA VAL A 4 -7.88 -2.53 19.88
C VAL A 4 -8.32 -1.78 18.62
N HIS A 5 -8.91 -0.60 18.82
CA HIS A 5 -9.30 0.33 17.79
C HIS A 5 -8.56 1.66 17.96
N CYS A 6 -7.61 1.94 17.06
CA CYS A 6 -6.84 3.18 17.07
C CYS A 6 -6.18 3.48 15.73
N TYR A 7 -5.65 4.70 15.62
CA TYR A 7 -4.87 5.17 14.51
C TYR A 7 -3.75 6.09 14.98
N SER A 8 -2.58 6.01 14.34
CA SER A 8 -1.48 6.96 14.50
C SER A 8 -0.80 7.22 13.15
N ASN A 9 -0.37 8.48 12.93
CA ASN A 9 0.52 8.88 11.84
C ASN A 9 1.99 8.99 12.25
N ASP A 10 2.29 8.58 13.47
CA ASP A 10 3.62 8.64 14.06
C ASP A 10 3.94 7.29 14.68
N GLY A 11 4.82 6.54 13.99
CA GLY A 11 5.28 5.23 14.41
C GLY A 11 4.38 4.06 13.99
N THR A 12 4.76 2.86 14.45
CA THR A 12 4.10 1.59 14.13
C THR A 12 3.15 1.12 15.22
N ASP A 13 2.92 1.93 16.26
CA ASP A 13 2.02 1.58 17.36
C ASP A 13 1.04 2.71 17.66
N CYS A 14 -0.11 2.32 18.20
CA CYS A 14 -1.12 3.24 18.70
C CYS A 14 -1.82 2.63 19.91
N SER A 15 -2.26 3.51 20.80
CA SER A 15 -3.11 3.18 21.94
C SER A 15 -4.52 3.71 21.70
N GLY A 16 -5.53 2.89 21.97
CA GLY A 16 -6.93 3.30 21.86
C GLY A 16 -7.87 2.38 22.59
N GLU A 17 -9.15 2.48 22.25
CA GLU A 17 -10.22 1.75 22.91
C GLU A 17 -10.20 0.27 22.49
N VAL A 18 -10.61 -0.61 23.39
CA VAL A 18 -10.93 -2.00 23.07
C VAL A 18 -12.42 -2.06 22.74
N ILE A 19 -12.75 -2.43 21.51
CA ILE A 19 -14.14 -2.56 21.05
C ILE A 19 -14.48 -4.03 20.81
N THR A 20 -15.72 -4.40 21.10
CA THR A 20 -16.26 -5.72 20.74
C THR A 20 -16.69 -5.69 19.27
N CYS A 21 -16.10 -6.57 18.47
CA CYS A 21 -16.45 -6.72 17.05
C CYS A 21 -17.86 -7.29 16.87
N THR A 22 -18.50 -6.95 15.76
CA THR A 22 -19.80 -7.51 15.35
C THR A 22 -19.68 -8.98 14.95
N ASP A 23 -20.80 -9.70 14.91
CA ASP A 23 -20.82 -11.16 14.69
C ASP A 23 -20.20 -11.61 13.35
N ASP A 24 -20.16 -10.73 12.36
CA ASP A 24 -19.55 -10.93 11.03
C ASP A 24 -18.04 -10.64 10.99
N MET A 25 -17.50 -10.01 12.03
CA MET A 25 -16.08 -9.65 12.14
C MET A 25 -15.34 -10.64 13.03
N THR A 26 -14.59 -11.55 12.39
CA THR A 26 -13.92 -12.65 13.07
C THR A 26 -12.42 -12.43 13.30
N HIS A 27 -11.89 -11.26 12.93
CA HIS A 27 -10.46 -10.94 13.08
C HIS A 27 -10.25 -9.58 13.74
N CYS A 28 -9.14 -9.44 14.47
CA CYS A 28 -8.53 -8.15 14.75
C CYS A 28 -7.51 -7.87 13.65
N ARG A 29 -7.46 -6.63 13.17
CA ARG A 29 -6.55 -6.16 12.14
C ARG A 29 -5.55 -5.17 12.70
N THR A 30 -4.36 -5.22 12.16
CA THR A 30 -3.36 -4.16 12.22
C THR A 30 -2.89 -3.89 10.79
N ILE A 31 -3.13 -2.69 10.29
CA ILE A 31 -2.56 -2.22 9.04
C ILE A 31 -1.42 -1.28 9.37
N THR A 32 -0.22 -1.55 8.86
CA THR A 32 0.96 -0.70 9.04
C THR A 32 1.48 -0.26 7.70
N SER A 33 1.68 1.05 7.54
CA SER A 33 2.27 1.64 6.34
C SER A 33 3.68 2.13 6.62
N GLU A 34 4.52 2.08 5.60
CA GLU A 34 5.80 2.77 5.52
C GLU A 34 5.84 3.55 4.21
N ILE A 35 6.17 4.83 4.30
CA ILE A 35 6.62 5.63 3.15
C ILE A 35 8.08 5.97 3.43
N MET A 36 8.97 5.43 2.61
CA MET A 36 10.37 5.80 2.59
C MET A 36 10.60 6.80 1.46
N GLN A 37 11.16 7.96 1.78
CA GLN A 37 11.53 8.99 0.80
C GLN A 37 12.95 9.46 1.10
N ASP A 38 13.84 9.32 0.13
CA ASP A 38 15.25 9.75 0.21
C ASP A 38 16.00 9.24 1.46
N GLY A 39 15.62 8.07 1.95
CA GLY A 39 16.21 7.40 3.12
C GLY A 39 15.51 7.70 4.44
N ASP A 40 14.57 8.64 4.48
CA ASP A 40 13.74 8.93 5.64
C ASP A 40 12.44 8.12 5.58
N ALA A 41 12.14 7.38 6.64
CA ALA A 41 10.94 6.55 6.74
C ALA A 41 9.91 7.22 7.65
N SER A 42 8.66 7.25 7.18
CA SER A 42 7.49 7.62 7.96
C SER A 42 6.54 6.44 8.06
N HIS A 43 5.88 6.30 9.21
CA HIS A 43 5.03 5.15 9.51
C HIS A 43 3.65 5.58 9.96
N GLN A 44 2.64 4.80 9.57
CA GLN A 44 1.30 4.93 10.10
C GLN A 44 0.78 3.56 10.50
N VAL A 45 -0.14 3.53 11.46
CA VAL A 45 -0.76 2.29 11.92
C VAL A 45 -2.24 2.49 12.17
N PHE A 46 -3.03 1.49 11.77
CA PHE A 46 -4.46 1.38 12.01
C PHE A 46 -4.75 0.06 12.68
N LYS A 47 -5.54 0.07 13.74
CA LYS A 47 -6.02 -1.13 14.44
C LYS A 47 -7.53 -1.09 14.49
N PHE A 48 -8.19 -2.19 14.08
CA PHE A 48 -9.66 -2.26 14.00
C PHE A 48 -10.15 -3.71 13.84
N CYS A 49 -11.46 -3.93 13.90
CA CYS A 49 -12.09 -5.21 13.62
C CYS A 49 -12.10 -5.53 12.12
N GLY A 50 -11.91 -6.79 11.75
CA GLY A 50 -11.87 -7.28 10.38
C GLY A 50 -12.91 -8.35 10.08
N ALA A 51 -13.45 -8.31 8.87
CA ALA A 51 -14.37 -9.30 8.33
C ALA A 51 -13.68 -10.65 8.05
N ALA A 52 -14.44 -11.72 7.94
CA ALA A 52 -13.90 -13.09 7.86
C ALA A 52 -13.04 -13.37 6.61
N GLU A 53 -13.29 -12.67 5.52
CA GLU A 53 -12.59 -12.75 4.24
C GLU A 53 -11.20 -12.09 4.23
N GLU A 54 -10.90 -11.30 5.27
CA GLU A 54 -9.60 -10.66 5.41
C GLU A 54 -8.48 -11.68 5.61
N HIS A 55 -7.30 -11.37 5.09
CA HIS A 55 -6.12 -12.23 5.15
C HIS A 55 -4.85 -11.40 5.31
N ASN A 56 -3.77 -12.02 5.78
CA ASN A 56 -2.46 -11.35 5.82
C ASN A 56 -2.00 -11.04 4.40
N TRP A 57 -1.55 -9.81 4.14
CA TRP A 57 -0.98 -9.42 2.87
C TRP A 57 0.04 -8.30 3.03
N ILE A 58 0.92 -8.18 2.03
CA ILE A 58 1.93 -7.14 1.91
C ILE A 58 1.76 -6.53 0.52
N HIS A 59 1.62 -5.21 0.47
CA HIS A 59 1.59 -4.44 -0.76
C HIS A 59 2.81 -3.53 -0.81
N ARG A 60 3.46 -3.47 -1.97
CA ARG A 60 4.65 -2.64 -2.20
C ARG A 60 4.58 -1.94 -3.54
N GLU A 61 5.04 -0.70 -3.55
CA GLU A 61 5.25 0.12 -4.74
C GLU A 61 6.57 0.88 -4.64
N GLU A 62 7.31 0.96 -5.75
CA GLU A 62 8.60 1.65 -5.79
C GLU A 62 8.71 2.61 -6.99
N LEU A 63 9.03 3.86 -6.67
CA LEU A 63 9.29 4.96 -7.58
C LEU A 63 10.64 5.60 -7.23
N SER A 64 11.72 5.19 -7.89
CA SER A 64 13.07 5.77 -7.69
C SER A 64 13.50 5.61 -6.22
N THR A 65 13.71 6.71 -5.50
CA THR A 65 14.07 6.72 -4.07
C THR A 65 12.86 6.72 -3.14
N THR A 66 11.63 6.70 -3.69
CA THR A 66 10.39 6.65 -2.93
C THR A 66 9.81 5.24 -2.95
N VAL A 67 9.51 4.70 -1.77
CA VAL A 67 8.91 3.37 -1.63
C VAL A 67 7.72 3.46 -0.70
N PHE A 68 6.61 2.85 -1.13
CA PHE A 68 5.43 2.64 -0.31
C PHE A 68 5.29 1.17 0.02
N GLN A 69 5.09 0.86 1.30
CA GLN A 69 4.79 -0.48 1.78
C GLN A 69 3.58 -0.42 2.71
N LEU A 70 2.69 -1.40 2.59
CA LEU A 70 1.52 -1.55 3.42
C LEU A 70 1.35 -3.02 3.80
N GLU A 71 1.23 -3.32 5.09
CA GLU A 71 1.02 -4.68 5.59
C GLU A 71 -0.25 -4.77 6.39
N ASN A 72 -1.11 -5.73 6.03
CA ASN A 72 -2.26 -6.10 6.83
C ASN A 72 -1.94 -7.38 7.59
N GLN A 73 -2.07 -7.30 8.91
CA GLN A 73 -1.90 -8.42 9.81
C GLN A 73 -3.22 -8.73 10.49
N ILE A 74 -3.59 -10.01 10.53
CA ILE A 74 -4.80 -10.49 11.17
C ILE A 74 -4.52 -11.50 12.27
N CYS A 75 -5.36 -11.49 13.29
CA CYS A 75 -5.36 -12.46 14.37
C CYS A 75 -6.79 -12.63 14.92
N ASN A 76 -7.09 -13.74 15.59
CA ASN A 76 -8.48 -14.16 15.88
C ASN A 76 -8.75 -14.45 17.36
N THR A 77 -7.97 -13.84 18.27
CA THR A 77 -8.19 -13.93 19.72
C THR A 77 -8.32 -12.54 20.32
N ASP A 78 -9.02 -12.40 21.45
CA ASP A 78 -9.25 -11.09 22.06
C ASP A 78 -7.93 -10.35 22.33
N ASN A 79 -7.91 -9.05 21.99
CA ASN A 79 -6.81 -8.11 22.14
C ASN A 79 -5.49 -8.51 21.45
N CYS A 80 -5.54 -9.42 20.48
CA CYS A 80 -4.33 -9.91 19.81
C CYS A 80 -3.59 -8.84 18.98
N ASN A 81 -4.25 -7.74 18.63
CA ASN A 81 -3.66 -6.61 17.90
C ASN A 81 -3.10 -5.51 18.80
N GLN A 82 -2.94 -5.73 20.11
CA GLN A 82 -2.50 -4.69 21.04
C GLN A 82 -1.07 -4.19 20.81
N GLY A 83 -0.16 -5.04 20.32
CA GLY A 83 1.24 -4.69 20.09
C GLY A 83 1.47 -3.77 18.87
N PRO A 84 2.72 -3.33 18.66
CA PRO A 84 3.10 -2.58 17.46
C PRO A 84 2.85 -3.43 16.22
N GLY A 85 2.39 -2.78 15.16
CA GLY A 85 2.34 -3.39 13.84
C GLY A 85 3.72 -3.74 13.33
N GLN A 86 3.79 -4.75 12.47
CA GLN A 86 5.05 -5.21 11.89
C GLN A 86 5.18 -4.79 10.44
N LEU A 87 6.43 -4.58 10.02
CA LEU A 87 6.81 -4.40 8.63
C LEU A 87 7.88 -5.42 8.30
N THR A 88 7.61 -6.21 7.28
CA THR A 88 8.55 -7.16 6.70
C THR A 88 9.62 -6.38 5.94
N PRO A 89 10.91 -6.56 6.27
CA PRO A 89 12.00 -5.89 5.55
C PRO A 89 11.95 -6.15 4.05
N ARG A 90 12.27 -5.12 3.26
CA ARG A 90 12.32 -5.20 1.81
C ARG A 90 13.57 -5.95 1.35
N ASP A 91 13.41 -6.77 0.31
CA ASP A 91 14.51 -7.31 -0.45
C ASP A 91 14.83 -6.34 -1.60
N ASN A 92 15.90 -5.58 -1.46
CA ASN A 92 16.32 -4.59 -2.46
C ASN A 92 17.18 -5.19 -3.57
N THR A 93 17.24 -6.53 -3.67
CA THR A 93 17.97 -7.22 -4.75
C THR A 93 17.20 -7.07 -6.06
N PRO A 94 17.84 -6.59 -7.15
CA PRO A 94 17.19 -6.53 -8.46
C PRO A 94 16.66 -7.91 -8.89
N ASN A 95 15.41 -7.97 -9.32
CA ASN A 95 14.73 -9.23 -9.67
C ASN A 95 14.69 -9.49 -11.19
N GLY A 96 15.24 -8.58 -12.00
CA GLY A 96 15.30 -8.68 -13.46
C GLY A 96 14.07 -8.16 -14.20
N VAL A 97 13.00 -7.79 -13.49
CA VAL A 97 11.84 -7.09 -14.07
C VAL A 97 12.19 -5.62 -14.27
N LYS A 98 11.85 -5.07 -15.43
CA LYS A 98 11.99 -3.63 -15.71
C LYS A 98 10.63 -3.01 -15.95
N CYS A 99 10.38 -1.86 -15.35
CA CYS A 99 9.13 -1.12 -15.52
C CYS A 99 9.42 0.29 -16.00
N LYS A 100 8.51 0.83 -16.83
CA LYS A 100 8.49 2.28 -17.08
C LYS A 100 8.24 3.00 -15.76
N GLN A 101 8.90 4.13 -15.57
CA GLN A 101 8.79 4.86 -14.33
C GLN A 101 8.62 6.36 -14.55
N CYS A 102 7.57 6.93 -13.95
CA CYS A 102 7.32 8.36 -13.96
C CYS A 102 6.35 8.76 -12.85
N TYR A 103 6.34 10.04 -12.52
CA TYR A 103 5.36 10.68 -11.65
C TYR A 103 5.06 12.07 -12.20
N VAL A 104 3.78 12.38 -12.38
CA VAL A 104 3.33 13.65 -12.93
C VAL A 104 2.18 14.19 -12.08
N GLU A 105 2.40 15.38 -11.52
CA GLU A 105 1.38 16.12 -10.79
C GLU A 105 0.41 16.82 -11.74
N HIS A 106 -0.84 16.97 -11.31
CA HIS A 106 -1.91 17.64 -12.04
C HIS A 106 -2.16 17.08 -13.46
N SER A 107 -1.91 15.79 -13.65
CA SER A 107 -2.07 15.08 -14.92
C SER A 107 -2.55 13.65 -14.68
N GLU A 108 -3.40 13.14 -15.56
CA GLU A 108 -3.77 11.70 -15.59
C GLU A 108 -2.85 10.88 -16.51
N VAL A 109 -1.92 11.55 -17.18
CA VAL A 109 -1.02 10.95 -18.18
C VAL A 109 0.40 10.95 -17.64
N CYS A 110 1.03 9.78 -17.74
CA CYS A 110 2.41 9.52 -17.34
C CYS A 110 3.06 8.67 -18.43
N ASP A 111 3.52 9.33 -19.50
CA ASP A 111 4.17 8.69 -20.63
C ASP A 111 5.67 8.94 -20.56
N THR A 112 6.44 7.87 -20.49
CA THR A 112 7.90 7.88 -20.34
C THR A 112 8.51 6.71 -21.10
N GLU A 113 9.75 6.86 -21.53
CA GLU A 113 10.60 5.75 -22.00
C GLU A 113 11.65 5.35 -20.95
N GLU A 114 11.74 6.09 -19.83
CA GLU A 114 12.63 5.76 -18.73
C GLU A 114 12.15 4.50 -18.02
N THR A 115 13.08 3.58 -17.78
CA THR A 115 12.82 2.32 -17.10
C THR A 115 13.70 2.16 -15.87
N THR A 116 13.17 1.51 -14.84
CA THR A 116 13.92 1.10 -13.65
C THR A 116 13.92 -0.42 -13.51
N GLU A 117 14.93 -0.97 -12.83
CA GLU A 117 14.93 -2.37 -12.38
C GLU A 117 14.13 -2.49 -11.09
N CYS A 118 13.17 -3.40 -11.07
CA CYS A 118 12.40 -3.71 -9.87
C CYS A 118 13.18 -4.62 -8.93
N THR A 119 12.82 -4.58 -7.65
CA THR A 119 13.51 -5.31 -6.59
C THR A 119 12.58 -6.31 -5.89
N GLY A 120 13.18 -7.37 -5.33
CA GLY A 120 12.47 -8.32 -4.46
C GLY A 120 11.23 -8.94 -5.11
N ASP A 121 10.09 -8.84 -4.42
CA ASP A 121 8.81 -9.39 -4.85
C ASP A 121 8.01 -8.47 -5.80
N MET A 122 8.50 -7.28 -6.12
CA MET A 122 7.85 -6.36 -7.06
C MET A 122 8.07 -6.80 -8.50
N ASN A 123 7.29 -7.77 -8.94
CA ASN A 123 7.45 -8.46 -10.22
C ASN A 123 6.51 -7.98 -11.33
N LYS A 124 5.74 -6.92 -11.10
CA LYS A 124 4.84 -6.29 -12.08
C LYS A 124 5.07 -4.79 -12.17
N CYS A 125 4.51 -4.19 -13.21
CA CYS A 125 4.46 -2.74 -13.39
C CYS A 125 3.04 -2.23 -13.15
N LEU A 126 2.92 -1.22 -12.29
CA LEU A 126 1.68 -0.51 -12.03
C LEU A 126 1.67 0.81 -12.80
N PHE A 127 0.54 1.13 -13.40
CA PHE A 127 0.14 2.51 -13.72
C PHE A 127 -1.10 2.87 -12.91
N MET A 128 -1.06 4.00 -12.22
CA MET A 128 -2.21 4.55 -11.53
C MET A 128 -2.37 6.02 -11.86
N SER A 129 -3.61 6.47 -12.06
CA SER A 129 -3.93 7.90 -12.17
C SER A 129 -5.27 8.24 -11.54
N GLY A 130 -5.36 9.48 -11.03
CA GLY A 130 -6.57 10.00 -10.39
C GLY A 130 -6.26 10.99 -9.27
N LEU A 131 -7.29 11.37 -8.52
CA LEU A 131 -7.26 12.25 -7.36
C LEU A 131 -6.71 11.51 -6.13
N VAL A 132 -5.43 11.13 -6.17
CA VAL A 132 -4.80 10.28 -5.14
C VAL A 132 -3.53 10.86 -4.51
N CYS A 133 -2.94 11.89 -5.11
CA CYS A 133 -1.78 12.55 -4.51
C CYS A 133 -2.23 13.64 -3.54
N ASN A 134 -1.41 13.91 -2.52
CA ASN A 134 -1.74 14.84 -1.45
C ASN A 134 -0.54 15.74 -1.15
N ASP A 135 -0.76 17.05 -1.00
CA ASP A 135 0.28 18.04 -0.70
C ASP A 135 0.33 18.44 0.78
N GLY A 136 -0.34 17.66 1.64
CA GLY A 136 -0.56 17.94 3.05
C GLY A 136 -1.85 18.71 3.35
N THR A 137 -2.50 19.31 2.35
CA THR A 137 -3.74 20.08 2.51
C THR A 137 -4.89 19.46 1.74
N ASP A 138 -4.69 19.24 0.45
CA ASP A 138 -5.73 18.79 -0.47
C ASP A 138 -5.24 17.62 -1.32
N TYR A 139 -6.19 16.79 -1.76
CA TYR A 139 -5.93 15.80 -2.78
C TYR A 139 -5.94 16.44 -4.16
N TYR A 140 -5.03 16.03 -5.03
CA TYR A 140 -4.94 16.49 -6.40
C TYR A 140 -4.71 15.33 -7.38
N VAL A 141 -5.05 15.58 -8.64
CA VAL A 141 -4.90 14.60 -9.71
C VAL A 141 -3.42 14.36 -9.98
N CYS A 142 -3.00 13.12 -10.06
CA CYS A 142 -1.66 12.75 -10.47
C CYS A 142 -1.67 11.42 -11.22
N ALA A 143 -0.55 11.10 -11.86
CA ALA A 143 -0.33 9.84 -12.51
C ALA A 143 1.07 9.32 -12.21
N GLN A 144 1.18 8.01 -12.01
CA GLN A 144 2.44 7.36 -11.72
C GLN A 144 2.59 6.02 -12.43
N ARG A 145 3.83 5.68 -12.77
CA ARG A 145 4.25 4.34 -13.17
C ARG A 145 5.34 3.84 -12.23
N VAL A 146 5.13 2.67 -11.64
CA VAL A 146 5.96 2.14 -10.55
C VAL A 146 6.13 0.62 -10.67
N CYS A 147 7.16 0.08 -10.01
CA CYS A 147 7.25 -1.35 -9.74
C CYS A 147 6.25 -1.72 -8.64
N THR A 148 5.61 -2.89 -8.72
CA THR A 148 4.68 -3.37 -7.70
C THR A 148 4.69 -4.90 -7.56
N ASN A 149 4.23 -5.40 -6.42
CA ASN A 149 3.98 -6.83 -6.19
C ASN A 149 2.53 -7.26 -6.44
N LEU A 150 1.66 -6.34 -6.88
CA LEU A 150 0.26 -6.64 -7.22
C LEU A 150 0.15 -7.51 -8.47
N ALA A 151 -0.71 -8.53 -8.42
CA ALA A 151 -0.99 -9.39 -9.58
C ALA A 151 -2.15 -8.88 -10.44
N SER A 152 -3.03 -8.03 -9.89
CA SER A 152 -4.20 -7.49 -10.57
C SER A 152 -4.65 -6.17 -9.92
N PRO A 153 -5.32 -5.26 -10.66
CA PRO A 153 -5.80 -3.98 -10.12
C PRO A 153 -6.65 -4.11 -8.86
N GLU A 154 -7.51 -5.13 -8.78
CA GLU A 154 -8.45 -5.38 -7.67
C GLU A 154 -7.76 -5.62 -6.33
N GLN A 155 -6.45 -5.96 -6.35
CA GLN A 155 -5.65 -6.18 -5.15
C GLN A 155 -5.02 -4.89 -4.60
N HIS A 156 -5.12 -3.77 -5.34
CA HIS A 156 -4.59 -2.51 -4.85
C HIS A 156 -5.35 -2.08 -3.57
N PRO A 157 -4.66 -1.69 -2.48
CA PRO A 157 -5.32 -1.39 -1.21
C PRO A 157 -6.38 -0.30 -1.29
N PHE A 158 -6.25 0.60 -2.27
CA PHE A 158 -7.19 1.69 -2.52
C PHE A 158 -8.12 1.42 -3.72
N TYR A 159 -8.29 0.16 -4.16
CA TYR A 159 -9.15 -0.16 -5.30
C TYR A 159 -10.61 0.31 -5.12
N PHE A 160 -11.08 0.41 -3.87
CA PHE A 160 -12.42 0.95 -3.58
C PHE A 160 -12.60 2.41 -4.07
N GLU A 161 -11.51 3.17 -4.21
CA GLU A 161 -11.52 4.54 -4.73
C GLU A 161 -11.81 4.63 -6.23
N VAL A 162 -11.70 3.51 -6.95
CA VAL A 162 -12.17 3.40 -8.35
C VAL A 162 -13.69 3.56 -8.38
N THR A 163 -14.41 2.95 -7.43
CA THR A 163 -15.87 3.05 -7.34
C THR A 163 -16.31 4.44 -6.85
N ALA A 164 -15.51 5.06 -5.98
CA ALA A 164 -15.72 6.44 -5.54
C ALA A 164 -15.46 7.47 -6.67
N GLY A 165 -14.78 7.06 -7.74
CA GLY A 165 -14.41 7.92 -8.87
C GLY A 165 -13.19 8.81 -8.58
N ASN A 166 -12.42 8.53 -7.52
CA ASN A 166 -11.19 9.24 -7.20
C ASN A 166 -10.02 8.67 -8.00
N ILE A 167 -9.92 7.34 -8.12
CA ILE A 167 -8.97 6.68 -9.02
C ILE A 167 -9.63 6.51 -10.40
N GLN A 168 -9.02 7.08 -11.43
CA GLN A 168 -9.51 6.98 -12.81
C GLN A 168 -8.96 5.76 -13.54
N ASN A 169 -7.71 5.38 -13.25
CA ASN A 169 -7.10 4.22 -13.87
C ASN A 169 -6.16 3.49 -12.91
N ILE A 170 -6.20 2.15 -12.96
CA ILE A 170 -5.22 1.24 -12.36
C ILE A 170 -4.97 0.14 -13.39
N GLU A 171 -3.73 0.05 -13.87
CA GLU A 171 -3.31 -0.99 -14.80
C GLU A 171 -2.13 -1.75 -14.21
N ILE A 172 -2.23 -3.07 -14.19
CA ILE A 172 -1.13 -3.97 -13.84
C ILE A 172 -0.66 -4.64 -15.12
N THR A 173 0.64 -4.56 -15.40
CA THR A 173 1.26 -5.12 -16.59
C THR A 173 2.49 -5.95 -16.24
N GLU A 174 2.89 -6.84 -17.14
CA GLU A 174 4.17 -7.53 -17.05
C GLU A 174 5.33 -6.55 -17.22
N GLY A 175 6.51 -6.95 -16.72
CA GLY A 175 7.75 -6.25 -16.99
C GLY A 175 8.12 -6.19 -18.47
N ILE A 176 8.92 -5.19 -18.81
CA ILE A 176 9.61 -5.12 -20.09
C ILE A 176 10.75 -6.14 -20.06
N SER A 177 10.69 -7.13 -20.94
CA SER A 177 11.80 -8.05 -21.17
C SER A 177 12.77 -7.48 -22.20
N ASP A 178 14.07 -7.53 -21.93
CA ASP A 178 15.08 -7.38 -22.97
C ASP A 178 14.93 -8.57 -23.94
N ALA A 179 14.54 -8.29 -25.19
CA ALA A 179 14.31 -9.30 -26.23
C ALA A 179 15.62 -9.99 -26.68
#